data_AF-A0AAV0Q1N4-F1
#
_entry.id   AF-A0AAV0Q1N4-F1
#
_cell.length_a   1.000
_cell.length_b   1.000
_cell.length_c   1.000
_cell.angle_alpha   90.00
_cell.angle_beta   90.00
_cell.angle_gamma   90.00
#
_symmetry.space_group_name_H-M   'P 1'
#
loop_
_entity.id
_entity.type
_entity.pdbx_description
1 polymer ?
#
loop_
_entity_poly.entity_id
_entity_poly.type
_entity_poly.pdbx_seq_one_letter_code
_entity_poly.pdbx_strand_id
1 'polypeptide(L)' 'WAPEQLAKLRQTGTVAEYRAEFFKLGNQCKGVPEETLVGLCMAGLRPEIAAAVRVFEPDSLRAVFRLAGNKEEELANWR' A
#
# COMPACT_ATOMS: atom_id res chain seq x y z
N TRP A 1 17.43 11.06 -1.39
CA TRP A 1 16.10 10.73 -0.84
C TRP A 1 15.13 10.68 -2.00
N ALA A 2 14.26 9.67 -2.09
CA ALA A 2 13.22 9.64 -3.13
C ALA A 2 11.82 9.32 -2.56
N PRO A 3 11.34 10.01 -1.50
CA PRO A 3 9.94 9.95 -1.14
C PRO A 3 9.02 10.36 -2.30
N GLU A 4 9.50 11.12 -3.30
CA GLU A 4 8.70 11.44 -4.49
C GLU A 4 8.40 10.22 -5.35
N GLN A 5 9.25 9.18 -5.36
CA GLN A 5 9.00 7.95 -6.13
C GLN A 5 7.91 7.10 -5.45
N LEU A 6 7.95 6.98 -4.12
CA LEU A 6 6.90 6.32 -3.35
C LEU A 6 5.57 7.08 -3.45
N ALA A 7 5.61 8.42 -3.39
CA ALA A 7 4.41 9.26 -3.52
C ALA A 7 3.76 9.18 -4.92
N LYS A 8 4.53 8.81 -5.95
CA LYS A 8 4.03 8.59 -7.32
C LYS A 8 3.65 7.14 -7.60
N LEU A 9 4.05 6.19 -6.75
CA LEU A 9 3.72 4.78 -6.92
C LEU A 9 2.21 4.59 -6.82
N ARG A 10 1.64 3.89 -7.80
CA ARG A 10 0.21 3.57 -7.87
C ARG A 10 0.06 2.09 -8.13
N GLN A 11 -0.86 1.45 -7.42
CA GLN A 11 -1.27 0.08 -7.67
C GLN A 11 -1.99 0.01 -9.01
N THR A 12 -1.34 -0.59 -10.01
CA THR A 12 -1.91 -0.86 -11.34
C THR A 12 -2.30 -2.33 -11.51
N GLY A 13 -1.61 -3.23 -10.83
CA GLY A 13 -1.88 -4.66 -10.78
C GLY A 13 -2.40 -5.12 -9.42
N THR A 14 -2.04 -6.34 -9.04
CA THR A 14 -2.40 -6.96 -7.76
C THR A 14 -1.74 -6.24 -6.57
N VAL A 15 -2.30 -6.43 -5.38
CA VAL A 15 -1.71 -5.96 -4.11
C VAL A 15 -0.33 -6.57 -3.90
N ALA A 16 -0.11 -7.81 -4.35
CA ALA A 16 1.18 -8.50 -4.24
C ALA A 16 2.27 -7.82 -5.10
N GLU A 17 1.94 -7.48 -6.36
CA GLU A 17 2.86 -6.75 -7.26
C GLU A 17 3.17 -5.35 -6.71
N TYR A 18 2.14 -4.62 -6.28
CA TYR A 18 2.30 -3.31 -5.66
C TYR A 18 3.20 -3.37 -4.41
N ARG A 19 3.00 -4.37 -3.54
CA ARG A 19 3.85 -4.61 -2.37
C ARG A 19 5.31 -4.80 -2.76
N ALA A 20 5.58 -5.61 -3.78
CA ALA A 20 6.95 -5.87 -4.24
C ALA A 20 7.62 -4.58 -4.76
N GLU A 21 6.92 -3.77 -5.54
CA GLU A 21 7.43 -2.48 -6.03
C GLU A 21 7.64 -1.49 -4.88
N PHE A 22 6.72 -1.44 -3.93
CA PHE A 22 6.82 -0.56 -2.75
C PHE A 22 8.08 -0.86 -1.94
N PHE A 23 8.38 -2.13 -1.64
CA PHE A 23 9.59 -2.49 -0.90
C PHE A 23 10.86 -2.37 -1.74
N LYS A 24 10.78 -2.56 -3.07
CA LYS A 24 11.91 -2.32 -3.98
C LYS A 24 12.36 -0.86 -3.94
N LEU A 25 11.42 0.09 -3.95
CA LEU A 25 11.69 1.52 -3.78
C LEU A 25 12.00 1.87 -2.31
N GLY A 26 11.33 1.22 -1.36
CA GLY A 26 11.49 1.42 0.07
C GLY A 26 12.87 0.98 0.61
N ASN A 27 13.53 0.01 -0.03
CA ASN A 27 14.91 -0.38 0.32
C ASN A 27 15.92 0.77 0.16
N GLN A 28 15.57 1.81 -0.60
CA GLN A 28 16.34 3.04 -0.75
C GLN A 28 15.96 4.13 0.27
N CYS A 29 14.93 3.89 1.07
CA CYS A 29 14.33 4.83 2.04
C CYS A 29 14.72 4.50 3.48
N LYS A 30 16.01 4.26 3.74
CA LYS A 30 16.52 4.13 5.12
C LYS A 30 16.29 5.45 5.88
N GLY A 31 15.59 5.38 7.01
CA GLY A 31 15.34 6.52 7.90
C GLY A 31 13.98 7.22 7.73
N VAL A 32 13.09 6.71 6.86
CA VAL A 32 11.71 7.22 6.79
C VAL A 32 10.87 6.58 7.90
N PRO A 33 10.11 7.36 8.69
CA PRO A 33 9.19 6.81 9.69
C PRO A 33 8.15 5.88 9.07
N GLU A 34 7.82 4.78 9.75
CA GLU A 34 6.84 3.82 9.24
C GLU A 34 5.46 4.47 9.03
N GLU A 35 5.05 5.40 9.88
CA GLU A 35 3.81 6.17 9.73
C GLU A 35 3.73 6.91 8.38
N THR A 36 4.84 7.51 7.95
CA THR A 36 4.93 8.16 6.64
C THR A 36 4.81 7.14 5.52
N LEU A 37 5.43 5.96 5.67
CA LEU A 37 5.32 4.88 4.69
C LEU A 37 3.90 4.32 4.61
N VAL A 38 3.20 4.22 5.74
CA VAL A 38 1.78 3.81 5.80
C VAL A 38 0.92 4.79 5.01
N GLY A 39 1.08 6.10 5.24
CA GLY A 39 0.36 7.14 4.51
C GLY A 39 0.64 7.09 3.00
N LEU A 40 1.91 6.94 2.60
CA LEU A 40 2.29 6.81 1.19
C LEU A 40 1.75 5.54 0.54
N CYS A 41 1.80 4.41 1.26
CA CYS A 41 1.27 3.13 0.79
C CYS A 41 -0.24 3.23 0.57
N MET A 42 -0.99 3.73 1.54
CA MET A 42 -2.44 3.93 1.43
C MET A 42 -2.81 4.87 0.29
N ALA A 43 -2.03 5.93 0.04
CA ALA A 43 -2.25 6.85 -1.07
C ALA A 43 -1.97 6.22 -2.45
N GLY A 44 -1.15 5.17 -2.49
CA GLY A 44 -0.81 4.45 -3.73
C GLY A 44 -1.74 3.28 -4.07
N LEU A 45 -2.55 2.78 -3.13
CA LEU A 45 -3.53 1.71 -3.38
C LEU A 45 -4.66 2.16 -4.32
N ARG A 46 -5.33 1.21 -4.98
CA ARG A 46 -6.55 1.50 -5.74
C ARG A 46 -7.61 2.13 -4.83
N PRO A 47 -8.40 3.13 -5.29
CA PRO A 47 -9.35 3.85 -4.44
C PRO A 47 -10.33 2.95 -3.67
N GLU A 48 -10.85 1.92 -4.32
CA GLU A 48 -11.76 0.91 -3.74
C GLU A 48 -11.12 0.11 -2.59
N ILE A 49 -9.83 -0.19 -2.69
CA ILE A 49 -9.06 -0.89 -1.66
C ILE A 49 -8.64 0.09 -0.57
N ALA A 50 -8.13 1.26 -0.94
CA ALA A 50 -7.68 2.30 -0.02
C ALA A 50 -8.81 2.73 0.94
N ALA A 51 -10.04 2.86 0.43
CA ALA A 51 -11.20 3.16 1.24
C ALA A 51 -11.46 2.09 2.30
N ALA A 52 -11.44 0.81 1.92
CA ALA A 52 -11.62 -0.31 2.85
C ALA A 52 -10.50 -0.37 3.90
N VAL A 53 -9.25 -0.16 3.49
CA VAL A 53 -8.10 -0.15 4.38
C VAL A 53 -8.20 1.00 5.40
N ARG A 54 -8.60 2.20 4.97
CA ARG A 54 -8.70 3.38 5.84
C ARG A 54 -9.69 3.21 7.00
N VAL A 55 -10.75 2.43 6.81
CA VAL A 55 -11.76 2.16 7.87
C VAL A 55 -11.14 1.48 9.10
N PHE A 56 -10.07 0.70 8.91
CA PHE A 56 -9.41 -0.03 9.98
C PHE A 56 -8.24 0.73 10.62
N GLU A 57 -7.97 1.97 10.20
CA GLU A 57 -6.91 2.83 10.72
C GLU A 57 -5.58 2.08 10.96
N PRO A 58 -4.99 1.47 9.92
CA PRO A 58 -3.81 0.64 10.09
C PRO A 58 -2.61 1.48 10.55
N ASP A 59 -1.86 0.93 11.50
CA ASP A 59 -0.69 1.55 12.14
C ASP A 59 0.65 1.05 11.58
N SER A 60 0.61 0.09 10.66
CA SER A 60 1.79 -0.61 10.15
C SER A 60 1.63 -1.02 8.69
N LEU A 61 2.75 -1.07 7.95
CA LEU A 61 2.73 -1.51 6.55
C LEU A 61 2.18 -2.93 6.42
N ARG A 62 2.48 -3.79 7.39
CA ARG A 62 1.95 -5.15 7.46
C ARG A 62 0.42 -5.16 7.53
N ALA A 63 -0.18 -4.31 8.36
CA ALA A 63 -1.63 -4.19 8.46
C ALA A 63 -2.24 -3.69 7.15
N VAL A 64 -1.65 -2.65 6.54
CA VAL A 64 -2.07 -2.11 5.23
C VAL A 64 -2.12 -3.21 4.17
N PHE A 65 -1.02 -3.96 3.98
CA PHE A 65 -0.96 -4.99 2.94
C PHE A 65 -1.90 -6.17 3.21
N ARG A 66 -2.07 -6.57 4.48
CA ARG A 66 -3.02 -7.62 4.85
C ARG A 66 -4.45 -7.22 4.52
N LEU A 67 -4.87 -6.02 4.95
CA LEU A 67 -6.22 -5.50 4.69
C LEU A 67 -6.46 -5.30 3.19
N ALA A 68 -5.47 -4.77 2.49
CA ALA A 68 -5.54 -4.58 1.04
C ALA A 68 -5.71 -5.91 0.30
N GLY A 69 -4.93 -6.93 0.66
CA GLY A 69 -5.01 -8.27 0.07
C GLY A 69 -6.37 -8.93 0.30
N ASN A 70 -6.88 -8.88 1.54
CA ASN A 70 -8.21 -9.39 1.86
C ASN A 70 -9.30 -8.70 1.02
N LYS A 71 -9.21 -7.37 0.86
CA LYS A 71 -10.18 -6.64 0.04
C LYS A 71 -10.08 -6.98 -1.44
N GLU A 72 -8.86 -7.17 -1.96
CA GLU A 72 -8.66 -7.59 -3.35
C GLU A 72 -9.25 -8.98 -3.62
N GLU A 73 -9.08 -9.93 -2.69
CA GLU A 73 -9.68 -11.27 -2.79
C GLU A 73 -11.21 -11.20 -2.74
N GLU A 74 -11.79 -10.40 -1.85
CA GLU A 74 -13.24 -10.16 -1.80
C GLU A 74 -13.76 -9.62 -3.13
N LEU A 75 -13.08 -8.61 -3.70
CA LEU A 75 -13.45 -8.04 -5.00
C LEU A 75 -13.29 -9.03 -6.16
N ALA A 76 -12.32 -9.93 -6.10
CA ALA A 76 -12.11 -10.97 -7.10
C ALA A 76 -13.20 -12.04 -7.04
N ASN A 77 -13.64 -12.42 -5.84
CA ASN A 77 -14.69 -13.43 -5.64
C ASN A 77 -16.10 -12.92 -5.99
N TRP A 78 -16.29 -11.60 -6.09
CA TRP A 78 -17.57 -10.98 -6.44
C TRP A 78 -17.71 -10.66 -7.94
N ARG A 79 -16.68 -10.96 -8.75
CA ARG A 79 -16.70 -10.87 -10.21
C ARG A 79 -17.07 -12.20 -10.84
#